data_AF-A0A3S2TW22-F1
#
_entry.id   AF-A0A3S2TW22-F1
#
_cell.length_a   1.000
_cell.length_b   1.000
_cell.length_c   1.000
_cell.angle_alpha   90.00
_cell.angle_beta   90.00
_cell.angle_gamma   90.00
#
_symmetry.space_group_name_H-M   'P 1'
#
loop_
_entity.id
_entity.type
_entity.pdbx_description
1 polymer ?
#
loop_
_entity_poly.entity_id
_entity_poly.type
_entity_poly.pdbx_seq_one_letter_code
_entity_poly.pdbx_strand_id
1 'polypeptide(L)'
;MFEAREFLRKKLIGKKVNVTVDYIRAATGSGESTPAFPERTCATVTIGGINIAEALVSKGLATVIRYRQDDDQRSSHYDELLAAEARAIKNGKGLHSKKEVPIHRVADISGETQKAKQFLPFLQRAGRSEAVVEHVFSGSRLKLYMPKETCLITFLLAGIECPRSARNIPGGTQVAEPFSDEASRFTKELVLQREVEVEVESMDKAGNFIGWLHIEGLNLSVALVENALSKVHFTAERSPYYKTLVSAEEQCRQRKEKIWANYEEKPVEEVVHLSEEKERVPNYRPVFVTEISDNLHFYAQDVETGAQLESLMETMRAEIAAHPPVEGSYAPRRGDYCLAKFADGEWYRARVEKVESPAKVHVFYIDYGNREVVPSTRLAAMPPAFSTRTLPAQATEYTFAFIQVPQDEDARADVVDCIVRDIQNSQCLMNVEYSGATCPHVTIQFGDTKDDVGLGLVKEGLVMVDVRKEKHLQKMVTEYLNSQESAKSARLNIWRYGDFRADDADEFGYSR
;
A
#
# COMPACT_ATOMS: atom_id res chain seq x y z
N MET A 1 17.30 3.78 -28.58
CA MET A 1 16.10 2.91 -28.39
C MET A 1 14.93 3.73 -27.86
N PHE A 2 15.18 4.63 -26.91
CA PHE A 2 14.20 5.60 -26.40
C PHE A 2 13.52 6.42 -27.52
N GLU A 3 14.31 6.97 -28.45
CA GLU A 3 13.83 7.83 -29.54
C GLU A 3 12.91 7.09 -30.50
N ALA A 4 13.22 5.82 -30.79
CA ALA A 4 12.38 4.95 -31.62
C ALA A 4 11.05 4.66 -30.92
N ARG A 5 11.10 4.34 -29.62
CA ARG A 5 9.92 4.07 -28.79
C ARG A 5 9.01 5.30 -28.72
N GLU A 6 9.57 6.48 -28.45
CA GLU A 6 8.82 7.72 -28.35
C GLU A 6 8.23 8.17 -29.70
N PHE A 7 8.95 7.95 -30.80
CA PHE A 7 8.42 8.21 -32.14
C PHE A 7 7.18 7.36 -32.43
N LEU A 8 7.25 6.04 -32.15
CA LEU A 8 6.11 5.15 -32.33
C LEU A 8 4.96 5.50 -31.40
N ARG A 9 5.24 5.70 -30.11
CA ARG A 9 4.25 6.04 -29.09
C ARG A 9 3.45 7.27 -29.50
N LYS A 10 4.11 8.39 -29.78
CA LYS A 10 3.46 9.66 -30.15
C LYS A 10 2.64 9.55 -31.44
N LYS A 11 3.01 8.66 -32.35
CA LYS A 11 2.33 8.51 -33.64
C LYS A 11 1.17 7.52 -33.61
N LEU A 12 1.24 6.49 -32.75
CA LEU A 12 0.38 5.31 -32.82
C LEU A 12 -0.50 5.08 -31.60
N ILE A 13 -0.14 5.58 -30.42
CA ILE A 13 -0.88 5.24 -29.21
C ILE A 13 -2.34 5.74 -29.32
N GLY A 14 -3.29 4.84 -29.05
CA GLY A 14 -4.73 5.12 -29.19
C GLY A 14 -5.22 5.34 -30.63
N LYS A 15 -4.40 5.10 -31.66
CA LYS A 15 -4.80 5.26 -33.07
C LYS A 15 -5.13 3.93 -33.73
N LYS A 16 -6.09 3.95 -34.66
CA LYS A 16 -6.38 2.81 -35.54
C LYS A 16 -5.33 2.77 -36.66
N VAL A 17 -4.78 1.59 -36.91
CA VAL A 17 -3.77 1.34 -37.94
C VAL A 17 -4.25 0.24 -38.88
N ASN A 18 -3.76 0.26 -40.11
CA ASN A 18 -3.94 -0.84 -41.05
C ASN A 18 -2.75 -1.79 -40.93
N VAL A 19 -3.01 -3.08 -40.80
CA VAL A 19 -1.98 -4.12 -40.66
C VAL A 19 -2.14 -5.13 -41.77
N THR A 20 -1.04 -5.40 -42.49
CA THR A 20 -0.97 -6.45 -43.52
C THR A 20 0.15 -7.40 -43.12
N VAL A 21 -0.21 -8.65 -42.81
CA VAL A 21 0.77 -9.69 -42.44
C VAL A 21 1.57 -10.05 -43.68
N ASP A 22 2.89 -9.93 -43.60
CA ASP A 22 3.81 -10.26 -44.70
C ASP A 22 4.30 -11.70 -44.57
N TYR A 23 4.79 -12.09 -43.39
CA TYR A 23 5.28 -13.46 -43.12
C TYR A 23 5.27 -13.77 -41.62
N ILE A 24 5.35 -15.06 -41.29
CA ILE A 24 5.50 -15.53 -39.91
C ILE A 24 6.86 -16.23 -39.80
N ARG A 25 7.74 -15.70 -38.95
CA ARG A 25 9.00 -16.37 -38.62
C ARG A 25 8.75 -17.37 -37.50
N ALA A 26 8.91 -18.65 -37.81
CA ALA A 26 8.80 -19.74 -36.83
C ALA A 26 9.76 -19.55 -35.66
N ALA A 27 9.40 -20.13 -34.50
CA ALA A 27 10.26 -20.13 -33.32
C ALA A 27 11.57 -20.87 -33.61
N THR A 28 12.70 -20.29 -33.22
CA THR A 28 14.00 -20.96 -33.31
C THR A 28 14.28 -21.70 -32.00
N GLY A 29 14.51 -23.01 -32.07
CA GLY A 29 14.90 -23.83 -30.93
C GLY A 29 16.30 -23.47 -30.42
N SER A 30 16.64 -23.91 -29.19
CA SER A 30 17.96 -23.75 -28.60
C SER A 30 19.01 -24.64 -29.29
N GLY A 31 19.51 -24.19 -30.44
CA GLY A 31 20.68 -24.75 -31.12
C GLY A 31 21.83 -23.75 -31.05
N GLU A 32 23.03 -24.23 -30.68
CA GLU A 32 24.21 -23.42 -30.36
C GLU A 32 24.50 -22.34 -31.43
N SER A 33 24.74 -21.11 -30.94
CA SER A 33 25.04 -19.84 -31.64
C SER A 33 23.89 -18.84 -31.91
N THR A 34 22.61 -19.19 -31.72
CA THR A 34 21.51 -18.20 -31.80
C THR A 34 20.55 -18.26 -30.60
N PRO A 35 20.17 -17.12 -29.99
CA PRO A 35 19.16 -17.09 -28.93
C PRO A 35 17.83 -17.68 -29.43
N ALA A 36 17.14 -18.45 -28.57
CA ALA A 36 15.79 -18.91 -28.87
C ALA A 36 14.85 -17.69 -28.97
N PHE A 37 14.26 -17.48 -30.14
CA PHE A 37 13.27 -16.43 -30.34
C PHE A 37 11.87 -17.05 -30.45
N PRO A 38 10.86 -16.48 -29.77
CA PRO A 38 9.48 -16.90 -29.98
C PRO A 38 9.07 -16.60 -31.43
N GLU A 39 8.05 -17.31 -31.91
CA GLU A 39 7.42 -17.04 -33.20
C GLU A 39 7.08 -15.54 -33.32
N ARG A 40 7.34 -14.96 -34.50
CA ARG A 40 7.02 -13.55 -34.77
C ARG A 40 6.18 -13.42 -36.04
N THR A 41 4.99 -12.85 -35.89
CA THR A 41 4.20 -12.33 -37.00
C THR A 41 4.81 -11.00 -37.46
N CYS A 42 5.38 -10.98 -38.66
CA CYS A 42 5.96 -9.79 -39.27
C CYS A 42 4.95 -9.18 -40.24
N ALA A 43 4.70 -7.88 -40.09
CA ALA A 43 3.63 -7.19 -40.81
C ALA A 43 4.03 -5.78 -41.21
N THR A 44 3.42 -5.31 -42.29
CA THR A 44 3.43 -3.92 -42.70
C THR A 44 2.32 -3.17 -41.97
N VAL A 45 2.68 -2.09 -41.26
CA VAL A 45 1.75 -1.26 -40.49
C VAL A 45 1.68 0.12 -41.13
N THR A 46 0.47 0.57 -41.48
CA THR A 46 0.23 1.90 -42.09
C THR A 46 -0.83 2.70 -41.34
N ILE A 47 -0.69 4.03 -41.35
CA ILE A 47 -1.70 4.97 -40.81
C ILE A 47 -1.71 6.25 -41.64
N GLY A 48 -2.90 6.65 -42.13
CA GLY A 48 -3.03 7.85 -42.98
C GLY A 48 -2.12 7.83 -44.22
N GLY A 49 -1.93 6.64 -44.82
CA GLY A 49 -1.04 6.44 -45.98
C GLY A 49 0.45 6.37 -45.65
N ILE A 50 0.85 6.43 -44.37
CA ILE A 50 2.27 6.38 -43.97
C ILE A 50 2.64 4.97 -43.53
N ASN A 51 3.65 4.36 -44.16
CA ASN A 51 4.28 3.13 -43.69
C ASN A 51 5.17 3.41 -42.46
N ILE A 52 4.86 2.77 -41.34
CA ILE A 52 5.54 3.01 -40.06
C ILE A 52 6.97 2.49 -40.06
N ALA A 53 7.23 1.34 -40.68
CA ALA A 53 8.58 0.79 -40.79
C ALA A 53 9.45 1.70 -41.66
N GLU A 54 8.92 2.17 -42.79
CA GLU A 54 9.61 3.14 -43.65
C GLU A 54 9.91 4.45 -42.90
N ALA A 55 8.94 4.97 -42.14
CA ALA A 55 9.11 6.20 -41.37
C ALA A 55 10.20 6.07 -40.30
N LEU A 56 10.28 4.93 -39.60
CA LEU A 56 11.36 4.63 -38.65
C LEU A 56 12.72 4.58 -39.34
N VAL A 57 12.82 3.81 -40.43
CA VAL A 57 14.05 3.61 -41.18
C VAL A 57 14.55 4.93 -41.77
N SER A 58 13.66 5.76 -42.34
CA SER A 58 14.02 7.06 -42.92
C SER A 58 14.59 8.07 -41.90
N LYS A 59 14.33 7.85 -40.61
CA LYS A 59 14.88 8.62 -39.48
C LYS A 59 16.11 7.96 -38.85
N GLY A 60 16.54 6.81 -39.36
CA GLY A 60 17.63 6.01 -38.79
C GLY A 60 17.29 5.46 -37.40
N LEU A 61 16.01 5.23 -37.10
CA LEU A 61 15.55 4.67 -35.82
C LEU A 61 15.42 3.14 -35.86
N ALA A 62 15.53 2.56 -37.06
CA ALA A 62 15.60 1.13 -37.34
C ALA A 62 16.48 0.90 -38.58
N THR A 63 16.99 -0.33 -38.75
CA THR A 63 17.73 -0.76 -39.94
C THR A 63 16.96 -1.83 -40.70
N VAL A 64 17.23 -1.96 -41.99
CA VAL A 64 16.56 -2.92 -42.87
C VAL A 64 17.31 -4.24 -42.86
N ILE A 65 16.60 -5.34 -42.61
CA ILE A 65 17.17 -6.69 -42.69
C ILE A 65 17.56 -6.97 -44.15
N ARG A 66 18.75 -7.52 -44.36
CA ARG A 66 19.24 -7.93 -45.68
C ARG A 66 18.95 -9.42 -45.89
N TYR A 67 18.28 -9.71 -46.99
CA TYR A 67 17.87 -11.05 -47.39
C TYR A 67 18.70 -11.54 -48.58
N ARG A 68 18.89 -12.87 -48.68
CA ARG A 68 19.44 -13.48 -49.90
C ARG A 68 18.37 -13.42 -51.01
N GLN A 69 18.78 -13.51 -52.27
CA GLN A 69 17.88 -13.32 -53.42
C GLN A 69 16.66 -14.25 -53.42
N ASP A 70 16.77 -15.44 -52.81
CA ASP A 70 15.74 -16.48 -52.79
C ASP A 70 14.95 -16.56 -51.47
N ASP A 71 15.06 -15.55 -50.59
CA ASP A 71 14.35 -15.54 -49.31
C ASP A 71 13.02 -14.77 -49.43
N ASP A 72 11.93 -15.53 -49.46
CA ASP A 72 10.57 -15.01 -49.60
C ASP A 72 9.99 -14.45 -48.28
N GLN A 73 10.70 -14.56 -47.14
CA GLN A 73 10.24 -14.08 -45.84
C GLN A 73 10.59 -12.60 -45.59
N ARG A 74 10.10 -11.71 -46.47
CA ARG A 74 10.33 -10.27 -46.41
C ARG A 74 9.05 -9.45 -46.54
N SER A 75 9.14 -8.16 -46.20
CA SER A 75 8.01 -7.23 -46.35
C SER A 75 7.60 -7.09 -47.81
N SER A 76 6.30 -6.96 -48.06
CA SER A 76 5.75 -6.58 -49.37
C SER A 76 6.22 -5.21 -49.88
N HIS A 77 6.76 -4.35 -48.99
CA HIS A 77 7.23 -3.00 -49.29
C HIS A 77 8.77 -2.89 -49.16
N TYR A 78 9.50 -3.98 -49.40
CA TYR A 78 10.94 -4.07 -49.12
C TYR A 78 11.79 -3.01 -49.84
N ASP A 79 11.50 -2.70 -51.11
CA ASP A 79 12.26 -1.73 -51.88
C ASP A 79 12.11 -0.29 -51.32
N GLU A 80 10.93 0.05 -50.81
CA GLU A 80 10.68 1.33 -50.15
C GLU A 80 11.49 1.46 -48.85
N LEU A 81 11.61 0.37 -48.09
CA LEU A 81 12.44 0.32 -46.88
C LEU A 81 13.92 0.52 -47.22
N LEU A 82 14.43 -0.15 -48.26
CA LEU A 82 15.80 0.04 -48.73
C LEU A 82 16.06 1.48 -49.18
N ALA A 83 15.13 2.08 -49.93
CA ALA A 83 15.21 3.46 -50.34
C ALA A 83 15.20 4.42 -49.13
N ALA A 84 14.38 4.14 -48.11
CA ALA A 84 14.35 4.89 -46.87
C ALA A 84 15.68 4.81 -46.09
N GLU A 85 16.30 3.62 -46.05
CA GLU A 85 17.58 3.42 -45.38
C GLU A 85 18.69 4.18 -46.10
N ALA A 86 18.72 4.14 -47.44
CA ALA A 86 19.65 4.93 -48.24
C ALA A 86 19.51 6.44 -47.96
N ARG A 87 18.27 6.94 -47.80
CA ARG A 87 18.02 8.34 -47.40
C ARG A 87 18.52 8.63 -45.98
N ALA A 88 18.36 7.71 -45.03
CA ALA A 88 18.81 7.90 -43.66
C ALA A 88 20.34 7.91 -43.57
N ILE A 89 21.01 7.02 -44.30
CA ILE A 89 22.47 6.97 -44.44
C ILE A 89 23.00 8.25 -45.06
N LYS A 90 22.47 8.64 -46.23
CA LYS A 90 22.90 9.85 -46.96
C LYS A 90 22.80 11.10 -46.10
N ASN A 91 21.74 11.20 -45.29
CA ASN A 91 21.49 12.37 -44.43
C ASN A 91 22.09 12.23 -43.02
N GLY A 92 22.80 11.14 -42.71
CA GLY A 92 23.39 10.89 -41.39
C GLY A 92 22.39 10.97 -40.24
N LYS A 93 21.23 10.30 -40.36
CA LYS A 93 20.17 10.34 -39.35
C LYS A 93 20.25 9.16 -38.38
N GLY A 94 19.91 9.40 -37.12
CA GLY A 94 19.78 8.35 -36.10
C GLY A 94 21.05 7.50 -35.98
N LEU A 95 20.90 6.19 -36.14
CA LEU A 95 21.99 5.20 -36.14
C LEU A 95 23.07 5.45 -37.20
N HIS A 96 22.76 6.20 -38.26
CA HIS A 96 23.72 6.55 -39.32
C HIS A 96 24.37 7.93 -39.11
N SER A 97 24.01 8.63 -38.03
CA SER A 97 24.66 9.88 -37.64
C SER A 97 26.08 9.61 -37.16
N LYS A 98 27.01 10.50 -37.52
CA LYS A 98 28.37 10.53 -36.94
C LYS A 98 28.46 11.36 -35.65
N LYS A 99 27.36 11.99 -35.24
CA LYS A 99 27.30 12.76 -33.98
C LYS A 99 27.25 11.79 -32.80
N GLU A 100 27.71 12.25 -31.64
CA GLU A 100 27.62 11.48 -30.40
C GLU A 100 26.16 11.05 -30.12
N VAL A 101 26.03 9.82 -29.62
CA VAL A 101 24.74 9.21 -29.30
C VAL A 101 24.14 9.93 -28.08
N PRO A 102 22.90 10.43 -28.15
CA PRO A 102 22.25 11.06 -27.01
C PRO A 102 22.13 10.11 -25.80
N ILE A 103 22.82 10.44 -24.71
CA ILE A 103 22.75 9.68 -23.46
C ILE A 103 21.53 10.15 -22.67
N HIS A 104 20.56 9.26 -22.47
CA HIS A 104 19.39 9.52 -21.65
C HIS A 104 19.62 8.94 -20.25
N ARG A 105 19.83 9.82 -19.27
CA ARG A 105 19.94 9.42 -17.85
C ARG A 105 18.57 9.54 -17.21
N VAL A 106 17.95 8.41 -16.90
CA VAL A 106 16.65 8.35 -16.21
C VAL A 106 16.86 7.71 -14.85
N ALA A 107 16.54 8.45 -13.78
CA ALA A 107 16.60 7.91 -12.43
C ALA A 107 15.35 7.08 -12.13
N ASP A 108 15.48 5.82 -11.72
CA ASP A 108 14.35 5.06 -11.20
C ASP A 108 14.29 5.23 -9.68
N ILE A 109 13.19 5.79 -9.18
CA ILE A 109 12.93 5.95 -7.74
C ILE A 109 11.71 5.14 -7.30
N SER A 110 11.20 4.28 -8.19
CA SER A 110 10.03 3.43 -7.95
C SER A 110 10.27 2.45 -6.81
N GLY A 111 9.52 2.57 -5.71
CA GLY A 111 9.65 1.68 -4.55
C GLY A 111 10.87 1.96 -3.66
N GLU A 112 11.55 3.10 -3.86
CA GLU A 112 12.68 3.52 -3.03
C GLU A 112 12.25 4.60 -2.02
N THR A 113 11.82 4.18 -0.83
CA THR A 113 11.25 5.08 0.20
C THR A 113 12.12 6.29 0.53
N GLN A 114 13.44 6.13 0.63
CA GLN A 114 14.34 7.25 0.97
C GLN A 114 14.42 8.30 -0.15
N LYS A 115 14.54 7.87 -1.40
CA LYS A 115 14.53 8.79 -2.55
C LYS A 115 13.15 9.42 -2.72
N ALA A 116 12.08 8.65 -2.57
CA ALA A 116 10.72 9.17 -2.67
C ALA A 116 10.46 10.30 -1.65
N LYS A 117 10.94 10.16 -0.40
CA LYS A 117 10.89 11.24 0.61
C LYS A 117 11.63 12.51 0.20
N GLN A 118 12.77 12.38 -0.49
CA GLN A 118 13.53 13.54 -0.98
C GLN A 118 12.78 14.28 -2.10
N PHE A 119 12.10 13.55 -2.98
CA PHE A 119 11.38 14.12 -4.12
C PHE A 119 9.98 14.64 -3.77
N LEU A 120 9.33 14.09 -2.73
CA LEU A 120 7.95 14.42 -2.36
C LEU A 120 7.67 15.93 -2.26
N PRO A 121 8.47 16.75 -1.54
CA PRO A 121 8.17 18.17 -1.40
C PRO A 121 8.24 18.93 -2.74
N PHE A 122 9.10 18.48 -3.66
CA PHE A 122 9.23 19.09 -4.99
C PHE A 122 8.03 18.77 -5.86
N LEU A 123 7.59 17.50 -5.86
CA LEU A 123 6.43 17.05 -6.63
C LEU A 123 5.12 17.66 -6.11
N GLN A 124 4.97 17.82 -4.79
CA GLN A 124 3.82 18.51 -4.19
C GLN A 124 3.76 19.98 -4.62
N ARG A 125 4.90 20.70 -4.58
CA ARG A 125 4.96 22.12 -4.95
C ARG A 125 4.82 22.35 -6.46
N ALA A 126 5.19 21.38 -7.28
CA ALA A 126 5.04 21.46 -8.73
C ALA A 126 3.57 21.48 -9.17
N GLY A 127 2.65 21.03 -8.32
CA GLY A 127 1.23 20.90 -8.66
C GLY A 127 1.04 19.89 -9.80
N ARG A 128 0.38 20.31 -10.87
CA ARG A 128 0.20 19.48 -12.08
C ARG A 128 1.50 19.31 -12.83
N SER A 129 2.00 18.08 -12.84
CA SER A 129 3.22 17.68 -13.52
C SER A 129 2.92 16.78 -14.71
N GLU A 130 3.54 17.04 -15.85
CA GLU A 130 3.43 16.18 -17.04
C GLU A 130 4.15 14.84 -16.79
N ALA A 131 3.52 13.75 -17.21
CA ALA A 131 4.06 12.42 -17.10
C ALA A 131 3.67 11.54 -18.29
N VAL A 132 4.41 10.44 -18.49
CA VAL A 132 4.05 9.37 -19.43
C VAL A 132 3.81 8.10 -18.64
N VAL A 133 2.68 7.45 -18.85
CA VAL A 133 2.39 6.16 -18.20
C VAL A 133 3.22 5.05 -18.85
N GLU A 134 4.26 4.58 -18.17
CA GLU A 134 5.13 3.51 -18.66
C GLU A 134 4.52 2.13 -18.42
N HIS A 135 3.80 1.97 -17.30
CA HIS A 135 3.22 0.69 -16.93
C HIS A 135 1.97 0.86 -16.04
N VAL A 136 1.05 -0.10 -16.13
CA VAL A 136 -0.13 -0.19 -15.26
C VAL A 136 -0.08 -1.53 -14.52
N PHE A 137 0.16 -1.47 -13.20
CA PHE A 137 0.24 -2.66 -12.34
C PHE A 137 -1.14 -3.19 -11.95
N SER A 138 -2.08 -2.30 -11.68
CA SER A 138 -3.48 -2.58 -11.34
C SER A 138 -4.34 -1.38 -11.76
N GLY A 139 -5.66 -1.42 -11.53
CA GLY A 139 -6.55 -0.30 -11.84
C GLY A 139 -6.13 1.03 -11.18
N SER A 140 -5.50 1.00 -10.00
CA SER A 140 -5.09 2.21 -9.28
C SER A 140 -3.59 2.40 -9.09
N ARG A 141 -2.73 1.51 -9.61
CA ARG A 141 -1.28 1.60 -9.43
C ARG A 141 -0.53 1.61 -10.76
N LEU A 142 0.25 2.67 -10.99
CA LEU A 142 0.92 2.96 -12.25
C LEU A 142 2.42 3.21 -12.05
N LYS A 143 3.21 3.02 -13.12
CA LYS A 143 4.58 3.51 -13.22
C LYS A 143 4.59 4.68 -14.20
N LEU A 144 5.11 5.82 -13.76
CA LEU A 144 5.12 7.06 -14.53
C LEU A 144 6.55 7.50 -14.81
N TYR A 145 6.81 7.96 -16.02
CA TYR A 145 8.00 8.71 -16.37
C TYR A 145 7.69 10.20 -16.30
N MET A 146 8.45 10.93 -15.48
CA MET A 146 8.38 12.38 -15.30
C MET A 146 9.45 13.04 -16.17
N PRO A 147 9.12 13.66 -17.33
CA PRO A 147 10.13 14.15 -18.26
C PRO A 147 10.94 15.32 -17.71
N LYS A 148 10.32 16.22 -16.92
CA LYS A 148 10.99 17.40 -16.35
C LYS A 148 12.04 17.00 -15.31
N GLU A 149 11.70 16.05 -14.45
CA GLU A 149 12.59 15.53 -13.40
C GLU A 149 13.47 14.39 -13.90
N THR A 150 13.26 13.92 -15.14
CA THR A 150 13.96 12.78 -15.75
C THR A 150 13.96 11.53 -14.85
N CYS A 151 12.83 11.23 -14.21
CA CYS A 151 12.72 10.13 -13.26
C CYS A 151 11.51 9.23 -13.50
N LEU A 152 11.59 7.99 -12.99
CA LEU A 152 10.50 7.03 -12.93
C LEU A 152 9.97 6.92 -11.51
N ILE A 153 8.65 7.01 -11.35
CA ILE A 153 7.98 6.91 -10.07
C ILE A 153 6.88 5.84 -10.10
N THR A 154 6.60 5.24 -8.94
CA THR A 154 5.34 4.48 -8.74
C THR A 154 4.26 5.44 -8.21
N PHE A 155 3.09 5.41 -8.82
CA PHE A 155 1.97 6.29 -8.52
C PHE A 155 0.71 5.50 -8.16
N LEU A 156 0.01 5.93 -7.13
CA LEU A 156 -1.27 5.41 -6.64
C LEU A 156 -2.34 6.47 -6.77
N LEU A 157 -3.52 6.07 -7.27
CA LEU A 157 -4.66 6.97 -7.37
C LEU A 157 -5.25 7.29 -6.01
N ALA A 158 -5.45 8.58 -5.74
CA ALA A 158 -6.04 9.10 -4.51
C ALA A 158 -7.58 8.98 -4.51
N GLY A 159 -8.14 8.94 -3.30
CA GLY A 159 -9.58 9.06 -3.06
C GLY A 159 -10.45 7.85 -3.41
N ILE A 160 -9.85 6.71 -3.79
CA ILE A 160 -10.59 5.53 -4.20
C ILE A 160 -10.01 4.22 -3.62
N GLU A 161 -10.88 3.23 -3.47
CA GLU A 161 -10.52 1.82 -3.26
C GLU A 161 -10.79 1.04 -4.55
N CYS A 162 -9.72 0.61 -5.22
CA CYS A 162 -9.80 -0.19 -6.43
C CYS A 162 -9.68 -1.69 -6.11
N PRO A 163 -10.51 -2.57 -6.72
CA PRO A 163 -10.42 -4.01 -6.50
C PRO A 163 -9.01 -4.54 -6.77
N ARG A 164 -8.51 -5.35 -5.84
CA ARG A 164 -7.15 -5.90 -5.85
C ARG A 164 -7.05 -7.06 -6.82
N SER A 165 -6.12 -6.94 -7.79
CA SER A 165 -5.79 -8.03 -8.71
C SER A 165 -5.16 -9.21 -7.97
N ALA A 166 -5.26 -10.40 -8.56
CA ALA A 166 -4.62 -11.57 -8.01
C ALA A 166 -3.11 -11.31 -7.84
N ARG A 167 -2.60 -11.59 -6.64
CA ARG A 167 -1.19 -11.39 -6.34
C ARG A 167 -0.66 -12.59 -5.60
N ASN A 168 0.49 -13.07 -6.02
CA ASN A 168 1.27 -14.04 -5.26
C ASN A 168 1.93 -13.32 -4.09
N ILE A 169 1.13 -13.01 -3.08
CA ILE A 169 1.61 -12.43 -1.83
C ILE A 169 2.28 -13.53 -1.04
N PRO A 170 3.19 -13.16 -0.13
CA PRO A 170 3.31 -13.90 1.09
C PRO A 170 1.99 -14.24 1.80
N GLY A 171 1.23 -15.23 1.29
CA GLY A 171 -0.17 -15.52 1.66
C GLY A 171 -0.77 -16.81 1.12
N GLY A 172 -0.11 -17.46 0.16
CA GLY A 172 -0.84 -18.03 -0.95
C GLY A 172 -1.19 -16.97 -2.00
N THR A 173 -2.07 -17.30 -2.93
CA THR A 173 -2.52 -16.37 -3.96
C THR A 173 -3.66 -15.55 -3.37
N GLN A 174 -3.46 -14.23 -3.19
CA GLN A 174 -4.61 -13.36 -2.97
C GLN A 174 -5.52 -13.52 -4.19
N VAL A 175 -6.71 -14.06 -3.97
CA VAL A 175 -7.70 -14.22 -5.02
C VAL A 175 -8.06 -12.82 -5.51
N ALA A 176 -8.10 -12.66 -6.83
CA ALA A 176 -8.53 -11.42 -7.45
C ALA A 176 -9.91 -11.03 -6.90
N GLU A 177 -10.04 -9.81 -6.38
CA GLU A 177 -11.35 -9.27 -6.06
C GLU A 177 -12.16 -9.12 -7.37
N PRO A 178 -13.49 -9.29 -7.32
CA PRO A 178 -14.34 -9.12 -8.50
C PRO A 178 -14.03 -7.82 -9.25
N PHE A 179 -14.01 -7.89 -10.58
CA PHE A 179 -13.74 -6.76 -11.48
C PHE A 179 -12.33 -6.15 -11.40
N SER A 180 -11.40 -6.71 -10.64
CA SER A 180 -10.01 -6.21 -10.58
C SER A 180 -9.27 -6.28 -11.93
N ASP A 181 -9.46 -7.35 -12.71
CA ASP A 181 -8.91 -7.46 -14.06
C ASP A 181 -9.55 -6.47 -15.02
N GLU A 182 -10.85 -6.19 -14.87
CA GLU A 182 -11.56 -5.20 -15.67
C GLU A 182 -11.10 -3.78 -15.33
N ALA A 183 -10.90 -3.46 -14.05
CA ALA A 183 -10.34 -2.17 -13.61
C ALA A 183 -8.91 -1.96 -14.14
N SER A 184 -8.09 -3.01 -14.11
CA SER A 184 -6.74 -3.00 -14.68
C SER A 184 -6.77 -2.82 -16.21
N ARG A 185 -7.68 -3.52 -16.91
CA ARG A 185 -7.88 -3.37 -18.36
C ARG A 185 -8.35 -1.97 -18.73
N PHE A 186 -9.37 -1.45 -18.05
CA PHE A 186 -9.90 -0.10 -18.25
C PHE A 186 -8.78 0.94 -18.13
N THR A 187 -7.98 0.85 -17.08
CA THR A 187 -6.85 1.77 -16.87
C THR A 187 -5.78 1.63 -17.95
N LYS A 188 -5.43 0.39 -18.36
CA LYS A 188 -4.50 0.15 -19.47
C LYS A 188 -5.00 0.74 -20.79
N GLU A 189 -6.26 0.48 -21.12
CA GLU A 189 -6.87 0.95 -22.35
C GLU A 189 -6.98 2.47 -22.38
N LEU A 190 -7.19 3.12 -21.24
CA LEU A 190 -7.31 4.57 -21.16
C LEU A 190 -5.96 5.28 -21.16
N VAL A 191 -5.01 4.87 -20.29
CA VAL A 191 -3.82 5.69 -19.99
C VAL A 191 -2.47 5.07 -20.34
N LEU A 192 -2.36 3.77 -20.61
CA LEU A 192 -1.05 3.14 -20.88
C LEU A 192 -0.35 3.82 -22.07
N GLN A 193 0.89 4.27 -21.87
CA GLN A 193 1.73 5.02 -22.83
C GLN A 193 1.16 6.37 -23.30
N ARG A 194 0.13 6.91 -22.63
CA ARG A 194 -0.37 8.26 -22.88
C ARG A 194 0.41 9.28 -22.07
N GLU A 195 0.42 10.51 -22.58
CA GLU A 195 0.81 11.69 -21.83
C GLU A 195 -0.34 12.07 -20.90
N VAL A 196 -0.02 12.31 -19.64
CA VAL A 196 -0.97 12.58 -18.56
C VAL A 196 -0.44 13.71 -17.69
N GLU A 197 -1.32 14.34 -16.92
CA GLU A 197 -0.94 15.26 -15.85
C GLU A 197 -1.16 14.56 -14.52
N VAL A 198 -0.25 14.75 -13.55
CA VAL A 198 -0.40 14.20 -12.20
C VAL A 198 -0.17 15.26 -11.14
N GLU A 199 -0.97 15.20 -10.08
CA GLU A 199 -0.86 16.00 -8.87
C GLU A 199 -0.48 15.07 -7.72
N VAL A 200 0.72 15.24 -7.15
CA VAL A 200 1.18 14.41 -6.02
C VAL A 200 0.75 15.04 -4.70
N GLU A 201 -0.01 14.31 -3.89
CA GLU A 201 -0.47 14.77 -2.58
C GLU A 201 0.36 14.22 -1.42
N SER A 202 0.71 12.94 -1.47
CA SER A 202 1.43 12.26 -0.38
C SER A 202 2.20 11.05 -0.90
N MET A 203 2.70 10.21 0.01
CA MET A 203 3.33 8.93 -0.33
C MET A 203 3.04 7.88 0.74
N ASP A 204 3.06 6.61 0.36
CA ASP A 204 2.97 5.50 1.30
C ASP A 204 4.35 5.08 1.88
N LYS A 205 4.32 4.15 2.84
CA LYS A 205 5.55 3.61 3.47
C LYS A 205 6.47 2.86 2.48
N ALA A 206 5.92 2.37 1.38
CA ALA A 206 6.63 1.64 0.34
C ALA A 206 7.24 2.55 -0.74
N GLY A 207 7.12 3.88 -0.60
CA GLY A 207 7.69 4.82 -1.56
C GLY A 207 6.83 5.05 -2.80
N ASN A 208 5.55 4.66 -2.79
CA ASN A 208 4.61 4.99 -3.86
C ASN A 208 4.01 6.37 -3.60
N PHE A 209 4.06 7.25 -4.58
CA PHE A 209 3.39 8.55 -4.51
C PHE A 209 1.88 8.36 -4.67
N ILE A 210 1.10 9.13 -3.91
CA ILE A 210 -0.36 9.09 -3.93
C ILE A 210 -0.86 10.43 -4.46
N GLY A 211 -1.80 10.41 -5.40
CA GLY A 211 -2.30 11.64 -5.99
C GLY A 211 -3.35 11.45 -7.07
N TRP A 212 -3.61 12.52 -7.81
CA TRP A 212 -4.62 12.56 -8.88
C TRP A 212 -3.94 12.47 -10.24
N LEU A 213 -4.53 11.70 -11.16
CA LEU A 213 -4.07 11.58 -12.54
C LEU A 213 -5.16 12.10 -13.47
N HIS A 214 -4.78 12.97 -14.39
CA HIS A 214 -5.64 13.57 -15.39
C HIS A 214 -5.18 13.20 -16.79
N ILE A 215 -6.12 12.83 -17.65
CA ILE A 215 -5.90 12.60 -19.06
C ILE A 215 -6.95 13.35 -19.86
N GLU A 216 -6.54 14.29 -20.71
CA GLU A 216 -7.47 15.07 -21.55
C GLU A 216 -8.63 15.72 -20.75
N GLY A 217 -8.34 16.19 -19.53
CA GLY A 217 -9.32 16.81 -18.62
C GLY A 217 -10.14 15.82 -17.77
N LEU A 218 -10.05 14.52 -18.04
CA LEU A 218 -10.69 13.46 -17.26
C LEU A 218 -9.82 13.09 -16.04
N ASN A 219 -10.41 13.05 -14.85
CA ASN A 219 -9.74 12.52 -13.65
C ASN A 219 -9.92 10.99 -13.60
N LEU A 220 -8.82 10.24 -13.56
CA LEU A 220 -8.85 8.78 -13.62
C LEU A 220 -9.51 8.12 -12.40
N SER A 221 -9.37 8.70 -11.20
CA SER A 221 -10.08 8.21 -10.00
C SER A 221 -11.59 8.30 -10.18
N VAL A 222 -12.07 9.44 -10.72
CA VAL A 222 -13.49 9.66 -11.02
C VAL A 222 -13.97 8.68 -12.09
N ALA A 223 -13.22 8.53 -13.18
CA ALA A 223 -13.58 7.64 -14.28
C ALA A 223 -13.72 6.17 -13.84
N LEU A 224 -12.86 5.69 -12.93
CA LEU A 224 -12.97 4.35 -12.36
C LEU A 224 -14.24 4.17 -11.53
N VAL A 225 -14.64 5.18 -10.75
CA VAL A 225 -15.88 5.15 -9.96
C VAL A 225 -17.11 5.21 -10.86
N GLU A 226 -17.13 6.10 -11.86
CA GLU A 226 -18.23 6.25 -12.84
C GLU A 226 -18.50 4.99 -13.65
N ASN A 227 -17.47 4.16 -13.84
CA ASN A 227 -17.58 2.88 -14.54
C ASN A 227 -17.84 1.69 -13.61
N ALA A 228 -18.15 1.94 -12.32
CA ALA A 228 -18.35 0.92 -11.29
C ALA A 228 -17.15 -0.04 -11.13
N LEU A 229 -15.93 0.48 -11.29
CA LEU A 229 -14.67 -0.27 -11.20
C LEU A 229 -13.85 0.10 -9.95
N SER A 230 -14.32 1.04 -9.14
CA SER A 230 -13.73 1.41 -7.84
C SER A 230 -14.79 2.05 -6.95
N LYS A 231 -14.50 2.11 -5.64
CA LYS A 231 -15.34 2.75 -4.62
C LYS A 231 -14.68 4.03 -4.10
N VAL A 232 -15.45 4.94 -3.55
CA VAL A 232 -14.92 6.16 -2.92
C VAL A 232 -14.28 5.78 -1.58
N HIS A 233 -13.05 6.24 -1.37
CA HIS A 233 -12.35 6.08 -0.09
C HIS A 233 -12.52 7.34 0.77
N PHE A 234 -12.53 7.20 2.09
CA PHE A 234 -12.71 8.33 3.02
C PHE A 234 -11.65 9.44 2.85
N THR A 235 -10.46 9.12 2.32
CA THR A 235 -9.43 10.13 2.02
C THR A 235 -9.87 11.15 0.97
N ALA A 236 -10.91 10.84 0.18
CA ALA A 236 -11.48 11.79 -0.77
C ALA A 236 -12.20 12.96 -0.10
N GLU A 237 -12.64 12.88 1.16
CA GLU A 237 -13.50 13.89 1.81
C GLU A 237 -12.90 15.31 1.82
N ARG A 238 -11.57 15.39 1.92
CA ARG A 238 -10.84 16.67 1.93
C ARG A 238 -10.42 17.14 0.53
N SER A 239 -10.75 16.36 -0.50
CA SER A 239 -10.38 16.64 -1.88
C SER A 239 -11.40 17.53 -2.58
N PRO A 240 -10.97 18.41 -3.51
CA PRO A 240 -11.89 19.12 -4.40
C PRO A 240 -12.73 18.17 -5.28
N TYR A 241 -12.30 16.91 -5.46
CA TYR A 241 -13.01 15.92 -6.27
C TYR A 241 -14.08 15.12 -5.50
N TYR A 242 -14.25 15.35 -4.19
CA TYR A 242 -15.15 14.57 -3.34
C TYR A 242 -16.58 14.52 -3.87
N LYS A 243 -17.17 15.68 -4.19
CA LYS A 243 -18.55 15.78 -4.66
C LYS A 243 -18.78 15.00 -5.95
N THR A 244 -17.83 15.07 -6.89
CA THR A 244 -17.89 14.35 -8.15
C THR A 244 -17.76 12.84 -7.94
N LEU A 245 -16.84 12.41 -7.07
CA LEU A 245 -16.64 11.01 -6.73
C LEU A 245 -17.90 10.39 -6.10
N VAL A 246 -18.49 11.06 -5.10
CA VAL A 246 -19.71 10.58 -4.43
C VAL A 246 -20.89 10.55 -5.40
N SER A 247 -21.06 11.59 -6.23
CA SER A 247 -22.11 11.61 -7.25
C SER A 247 -21.97 10.48 -8.26
N ALA A 248 -20.75 10.16 -8.68
CA ALA A 248 -20.47 9.05 -9.59
C ALA A 248 -20.76 7.69 -8.94
N GLU A 249 -20.38 7.52 -7.67
CA GLU A 249 -20.61 6.28 -6.94
C GLU A 249 -22.09 5.99 -6.74
N GLU A 250 -22.87 7.01 -6.39
CA GLU A 250 -24.31 6.91 -6.18
C GLU A 250 -25.04 6.47 -7.47
N GLN A 251 -24.68 7.05 -8.62
CA GLN A 251 -25.23 6.65 -9.91
C GLN A 251 -24.90 5.19 -10.27
N CYS A 252 -23.72 4.69 -9.88
CA CYS A 252 -23.33 3.30 -10.09
C CYS A 252 -24.08 2.34 -9.16
N ARG A 253 -24.32 2.73 -7.90
CA ARG A 253 -25.14 1.96 -6.94
C ARG A 253 -26.57 1.79 -7.44
N GLN A 254 -27.20 2.87 -7.89
CA GLN A 254 -28.58 2.84 -8.40
C GLN A 254 -28.73 1.93 -9.62
N ARG A 255 -27.72 1.87 -10.50
CA ARG A 255 -27.71 0.98 -11.66
C ARG A 255 -27.38 -0.48 -11.33
N LYS A 256 -26.89 -0.76 -10.11
CA LYS A 256 -26.44 -2.10 -9.67
C LYS A 256 -25.49 -2.75 -10.67
N GLU A 257 -24.53 -1.99 -11.16
CA GLU A 257 -23.56 -2.46 -12.15
C GLU A 257 -22.25 -2.94 -11.50
N LYS A 258 -21.66 -4.00 -12.08
CA LYS A 258 -20.32 -4.51 -11.74
C LYS A 258 -20.09 -4.74 -10.24
N ILE A 259 -19.20 -3.96 -9.59
CA ILE A 259 -18.92 -4.10 -8.16
C ILE A 259 -20.17 -3.86 -7.29
N TRP A 260 -21.24 -3.31 -7.86
CA TRP A 260 -22.54 -3.09 -7.23
C TRP A 260 -23.62 -4.12 -7.61
N ALA A 261 -23.32 -5.11 -8.48
CA ALA A 261 -24.31 -6.06 -9.00
C ALA A 261 -24.94 -6.96 -7.93
N ASN A 262 -24.15 -7.36 -6.93
CA ASN A 262 -24.60 -8.14 -5.78
C ASN A 262 -24.58 -7.30 -4.50
N TYR A 263 -24.66 -5.98 -4.63
CA TYR A 263 -24.79 -5.10 -3.48
C TYR A 263 -26.19 -5.28 -2.90
N GLU A 264 -26.29 -6.11 -1.86
CA GLU A 264 -27.39 -6.03 -0.93
C GLU A 264 -27.21 -4.74 -0.15
N GLU A 265 -28.11 -3.78 -0.37
CA GLU A 265 -28.37 -2.74 0.62
C GLU A 265 -28.68 -3.47 1.92
N LYS A 266 -27.68 -3.63 2.80
CA LYS A 266 -27.97 -3.73 4.22
C LYS A 266 -28.90 -2.55 4.50
N PRO A 267 -30.03 -2.72 5.21
CA PRO A 267 -30.92 -1.60 5.50
C PRO A 267 -30.08 -0.51 6.16
N VAL A 268 -29.74 0.50 5.36
CA VAL A 268 -29.18 1.74 5.82
C VAL A 268 -30.43 2.55 6.07
N GLU A 269 -30.72 2.79 7.35
CA GLU A 269 -31.64 3.85 7.76
C GLU A 269 -31.39 5.07 6.86
N GLU A 270 -32.45 5.53 6.20
CA GLU A 270 -32.45 6.52 5.12
C GLU A 270 -31.48 7.68 5.39
N VAL A 271 -30.47 7.84 4.53
CA VAL A 271 -29.64 9.05 4.51
C VAL A 271 -30.19 9.99 3.44
N VAL A 272 -31.16 10.81 3.84
CA VAL A 272 -31.56 12.02 3.12
C VAL A 272 -30.51 13.11 3.43
N HIS A 273 -30.06 13.85 2.42
CA HIS A 273 -29.16 14.98 2.63
C HIS A 273 -29.79 16.04 3.56
N LEU A 274 -29.24 16.18 4.77
CA LEU A 274 -28.98 17.43 5.52
C LEU A 274 -28.59 17.08 6.97
N SER A 275 -27.34 17.35 7.34
CA SER A 275 -26.95 17.74 8.71
C SER A 275 -27.56 17.01 9.92
N GLU A 276 -27.45 15.69 10.02
CA GLU A 276 -27.58 15.00 11.33
C GLU A 276 -26.53 13.88 11.44
N GLU A 277 -25.64 14.02 12.42
CA GLU A 277 -24.54 13.10 12.64
C GLU A 277 -25.03 11.75 13.19
N LYS A 278 -24.69 10.66 12.50
CA LYS A 278 -25.01 9.29 12.94
C LYS A 278 -24.48 9.05 14.36
N GLU A 279 -25.33 8.60 15.28
CA GLU A 279 -24.93 8.23 16.64
C GLU A 279 -23.88 7.09 16.63
N ARG A 280 -23.02 7.04 17.66
CA ARG A 280 -22.06 5.95 17.85
C ARG A 280 -22.78 4.60 17.94
N VAL A 281 -22.43 3.67 17.05
CA VAL A 281 -22.88 2.27 17.10
C VAL A 281 -21.68 1.39 17.49
N PRO A 282 -21.59 0.93 18.75
CA PRO A 282 -20.48 0.08 19.17
C PRO A 282 -20.57 -1.32 18.56
N ASN A 283 -19.44 -1.85 18.12
CA ASN A 283 -19.28 -3.22 17.63
C ASN A 283 -18.15 -3.92 18.41
N TYR A 284 -18.45 -4.31 19.64
CA TYR A 284 -17.50 -5.01 20.50
C TYR A 284 -17.26 -6.43 20.01
N ARG A 285 -15.99 -6.77 19.79
CA ARG A 285 -15.54 -8.12 19.43
C ARG A 285 -14.59 -8.69 20.49
N PRO A 286 -14.59 -10.02 20.71
CA PRO A 286 -13.69 -10.65 21.66
C PRO A 286 -12.25 -10.62 21.14
N VAL A 287 -11.32 -10.17 21.99
CA VAL A 287 -9.88 -10.16 21.72
C VAL A 287 -9.12 -10.68 22.93
N PHE A 288 -7.94 -11.25 22.69
CA PHE A 288 -7.02 -11.65 23.76
C PHE A 288 -5.85 -10.67 23.81
N VAL A 289 -5.71 -9.92 24.91
CA VAL A 289 -4.66 -8.91 25.07
C VAL A 289 -3.37 -9.60 25.50
N THR A 290 -2.32 -9.49 24.70
CA THR A 290 -1.07 -10.24 24.91
C THR A 290 0.03 -9.38 25.53
N GLU A 291 0.17 -8.13 25.09
CA GLU A 291 1.27 -7.26 25.50
C GLU A 291 0.78 -5.84 25.73
N ILE A 292 1.20 -5.23 26.83
CA ILE A 292 1.08 -3.79 27.09
C ILE A 292 2.48 -3.20 27.02
N SER A 293 2.63 -2.07 26.34
CA SER A 293 3.92 -1.39 26.21
C SER A 293 3.97 -0.13 27.06
N ASP A 294 5.19 0.32 27.36
CA ASP A 294 5.49 1.46 28.24
C ASP A 294 4.88 2.80 27.79
N ASN A 295 4.38 2.89 26.56
CA ASN A 295 3.73 4.08 26.00
C ASN A 295 2.20 3.97 25.91
N LEU A 296 1.58 3.03 26.63
CA LEU A 296 0.13 2.74 26.62
C LEU A 296 -0.42 2.27 25.27
N HIS A 297 0.46 1.80 24.38
CA HIS A 297 0.02 0.93 23.29
C HIS A 297 -0.09 -0.50 23.80
N PHE A 298 -0.93 -1.29 23.16
CA PHE A 298 -1.07 -2.70 23.47
C PHE A 298 -1.27 -3.54 22.21
N TYR A 299 -1.00 -4.83 22.32
CA TYR A 299 -1.21 -5.80 21.27
C TYR A 299 -2.30 -6.78 21.69
N ALA A 300 -3.16 -7.12 20.72
CA ALA A 300 -4.21 -8.09 20.93
C ALA A 300 -4.35 -9.04 19.73
N GLN A 301 -4.80 -10.25 20.03
CA GLN A 301 -5.14 -11.30 19.06
C GLN A 301 -6.65 -11.39 18.90
N ASP A 302 -7.11 -11.76 17.70
CA ASP A 302 -8.51 -12.06 17.45
C ASP A 302 -8.84 -13.49 17.95
N VAL A 303 -9.80 -13.59 18.87
CA VAL A 303 -10.19 -14.87 19.49
C VAL A 303 -10.71 -15.86 18.44
N GLU A 304 -11.35 -15.39 17.36
CA GLU A 304 -11.86 -16.27 16.29
C GLU A 304 -10.74 -17.04 15.56
N THR A 305 -9.52 -16.48 15.57
CA THR A 305 -8.36 -17.08 14.89
C THR A 305 -7.40 -17.81 15.86
N GLY A 306 -7.71 -17.84 17.16
CA GLY A 306 -6.84 -18.43 18.18
C GLY A 306 -6.50 -19.90 17.93
N ALA A 307 -7.49 -20.72 17.57
CA ALA A 307 -7.28 -22.15 17.28
C ALA A 307 -6.34 -22.39 16.08
N GLN A 308 -6.34 -21.47 15.10
CA GLN A 308 -5.43 -21.57 13.94
C GLN A 308 -3.99 -21.27 14.36
N LEU A 309 -3.79 -20.30 15.26
CA LEU A 309 -2.48 -19.98 15.81
C LEU A 309 -1.94 -21.15 16.65
N GLU A 310 -2.77 -21.74 17.52
CA GLU A 310 -2.40 -22.91 18.32
C GLU A 310 -1.95 -24.08 17.45
N SER A 311 -2.75 -24.44 16.43
CA SER A 311 -2.42 -25.52 15.50
C SER A 311 -1.13 -25.24 14.71
N LEU A 312 -0.91 -23.98 14.30
CA LEU A 312 0.33 -23.57 13.63
C LEU A 312 1.53 -23.74 14.56
N MET A 313 1.43 -23.26 15.81
CA MET A 313 2.52 -23.32 16.78
C MET A 313 2.86 -24.76 17.15
N GLU A 314 1.87 -25.62 17.37
CA GLU A 314 2.07 -27.04 17.64
C GLU A 314 2.81 -27.74 16.47
N THR A 315 2.32 -27.55 15.25
CA THR A 315 2.93 -28.15 14.05
C THR A 315 4.35 -27.63 13.83
N MET A 316 4.55 -26.33 14.00
CA MET A 316 5.86 -25.68 13.84
C MET A 316 6.86 -26.19 14.86
N ARG A 317 6.48 -26.27 16.13
CA ARG A 317 7.36 -26.75 17.21
C ARG A 317 7.69 -28.23 17.03
N ALA A 318 6.73 -29.05 16.61
CA ALA A 318 6.97 -30.46 16.30
C ALA A 318 7.98 -30.63 15.14
N GLU A 319 7.86 -29.83 14.07
CA GLU A 319 8.79 -29.88 12.93
C GLU A 319 10.20 -29.44 13.33
N ILE A 320 10.32 -28.37 14.13
CA ILE A 320 11.61 -27.88 14.64
C ILE A 320 12.25 -28.89 15.61
N ALA A 321 11.45 -29.57 16.43
CA ALA A 321 11.96 -30.62 17.32
C ALA A 321 12.49 -31.83 16.54
N ALA A 322 11.81 -32.22 15.45
CA ALA A 322 12.25 -33.29 14.57
C ALA A 322 13.49 -32.90 13.73
N HIS A 323 13.60 -31.63 13.34
CA HIS A 323 14.69 -31.09 12.52
C HIS A 323 15.28 -29.81 13.15
N PRO A 324 16.09 -29.93 14.22
CA PRO A 324 16.61 -28.77 14.91
C PRO A 324 17.46 -27.87 14.00
N PRO A 325 17.26 -26.55 14.02
CA PRO A 325 18.07 -25.63 13.24
C PRO A 325 19.53 -25.64 13.72
N VAL A 326 20.47 -25.58 12.78
CA VAL A 326 21.90 -25.49 13.11
C VAL A 326 22.19 -24.10 13.68
N GLU A 327 22.63 -24.04 14.93
CA GLU A 327 22.92 -22.79 15.62
C GLU A 327 23.92 -21.92 14.84
N GLY A 328 23.61 -20.64 14.67
CA GLY A 328 24.48 -19.69 13.98
C GLY A 328 24.52 -19.80 12.45
N SER A 329 23.83 -20.78 11.85
CA SER A 329 23.74 -20.92 10.39
C SER A 329 22.85 -19.87 9.73
N TYR A 330 21.90 -19.31 10.49
CA TYR A 330 21.02 -18.24 10.02
C TYR A 330 21.68 -16.87 10.17
N ALA A 331 21.80 -16.14 9.07
CA ALA A 331 22.32 -14.77 9.03
C ALA A 331 21.14 -13.77 8.96
N PRO A 332 20.66 -13.22 10.10
CA PRO A 332 19.48 -12.36 10.12
C PRO A 332 19.75 -11.03 9.42
N ARG A 333 18.76 -10.53 8.66
CA ARG A 333 18.75 -9.15 8.15
C ARG A 333 17.52 -8.41 8.62
N ARG A 334 17.66 -7.09 8.76
CA ARG A 334 16.53 -6.22 9.10
C ARG A 334 15.39 -6.41 8.12
N GLY A 335 14.20 -6.69 8.66
CA GLY A 335 12.98 -6.93 7.91
C GLY A 335 12.68 -8.40 7.62
N ASP A 336 13.64 -9.32 7.83
CA ASP A 336 13.43 -10.75 7.61
C ASP A 336 12.40 -11.30 8.60
N TYR A 337 11.54 -12.20 8.11
CA TYR A 337 10.73 -13.07 8.96
C TYR A 337 11.56 -14.30 9.34
N CYS A 338 11.61 -14.61 10.63
CA CYS A 338 12.40 -15.70 11.18
C CYS A 338 11.65 -16.42 12.29
N LEU A 339 12.17 -17.56 12.70
CA LEU A 339 11.79 -18.18 13.96
C LEU A 339 12.73 -17.68 15.04
N ALA A 340 12.20 -17.35 16.20
CA ALA A 340 12.97 -16.93 17.37
C ALA A 340 12.59 -17.78 18.57
N LYS A 341 13.59 -18.29 19.27
CA LYS A 341 13.40 -19.03 20.52
C LYS A 341 13.23 -18.03 21.66
N PHE A 342 12.09 -18.05 22.33
CA PHE A 342 11.76 -17.16 23.45
C PHE A 342 12.27 -17.71 24.80
N ALA A 343 12.24 -16.90 25.86
CA ALA A 343 12.80 -17.23 27.17
C ALA A 343 12.22 -18.51 27.80
N ASP A 344 10.99 -18.88 27.44
CA ASP A 344 10.33 -20.14 27.82
C ASP A 344 10.95 -21.39 27.17
N GLY A 345 11.86 -21.20 26.20
CA GLY A 345 12.50 -22.27 25.45
C GLY A 345 11.74 -22.70 24.20
N GLU A 346 10.59 -22.11 23.91
CA GLU A 346 9.77 -22.43 22.75
C GLU A 346 10.09 -21.54 21.55
N TRP A 347 9.77 -22.05 20.36
CA TRP A 347 9.96 -21.31 19.11
C TRP A 347 8.69 -20.59 18.70
N TYR A 348 8.87 -19.36 18.21
CA TYR A 348 7.80 -18.47 17.78
C TYR A 348 8.15 -17.80 16.45
N ARG A 349 7.13 -17.32 15.74
CA ARG A 349 7.34 -16.49 14.55
C ARG A 349 7.69 -15.07 14.96
N ALA A 350 8.71 -14.53 14.31
CA ALA A 350 9.23 -13.21 14.60
C ALA A 350 9.64 -12.46 13.32
N ARG A 351 9.86 -11.16 13.47
CA ARG A 351 10.45 -10.29 12.46
C ARG A 351 11.66 -9.59 13.05
N VAL A 352 12.76 -9.57 12.29
CA VAL A 352 13.97 -8.85 12.69
C VAL A 352 13.76 -7.34 12.50
N GLU A 353 13.82 -6.56 13.57
CA GLU A 353 13.66 -5.10 13.53
C GLU A 353 15.01 -4.38 13.37
N LYS A 354 16.06 -4.92 14.01
CA LYS A 354 17.43 -4.37 13.99
C LYS A 354 18.45 -5.48 14.27
N VAL A 355 19.58 -5.45 13.56
CA VAL A 355 20.74 -6.30 13.83
C VAL A 355 21.86 -5.39 14.33
N GLU A 356 22.16 -5.45 15.63
CA GLU A 356 23.25 -4.66 16.23
C GLU A 356 24.57 -5.43 16.18
N SER A 357 24.52 -6.72 16.49
CA SER A 357 25.62 -7.67 16.33
C SER A 357 25.07 -9.09 16.27
N PRO A 358 25.87 -10.12 15.94
CA PRO A 358 25.42 -11.51 16.02
C PRO A 358 24.92 -11.90 17.43
N ALA A 359 25.40 -11.25 18.49
CA ALA A 359 24.95 -11.50 19.86
C ALA A 359 23.69 -10.69 20.25
N LYS A 360 23.32 -9.66 19.47
CA LYS A 360 22.24 -8.74 19.78
C LYS A 360 21.39 -8.45 18.54
N VAL A 361 20.33 -9.22 18.38
CA VAL A 361 19.34 -9.06 17.31
C VAL A 361 18.00 -8.71 17.94
N HIS A 362 17.45 -7.56 17.56
CA HIS A 362 16.14 -7.12 18.03
C HIS A 362 15.06 -7.79 17.18
N VAL A 363 14.17 -8.52 17.83
CA VAL A 363 13.06 -9.23 17.20
C VAL A 363 11.73 -8.75 17.76
N PHE A 364 10.72 -8.76 16.90
CA PHE A 364 9.32 -8.54 17.24
C PHE A 364 8.54 -9.83 16.99
N TYR A 365 7.90 -10.37 18.02
CA TYR A 365 7.10 -11.59 17.92
C TYR A 365 5.76 -11.27 17.28
N ILE A 366 5.63 -11.61 15.99
CA ILE A 366 4.55 -11.10 15.14
C ILE A 366 3.14 -11.58 15.57
N ASP A 367 3.09 -12.64 16.36
CA ASP A 367 1.84 -13.21 16.84
C ASP A 367 1.47 -12.74 18.25
N TYR A 368 2.40 -12.14 19.01
CA TYR A 368 2.19 -11.76 20.42
C TYR A 368 2.47 -10.28 20.72
N GLY A 369 3.22 -9.57 19.89
CA GLY A 369 3.45 -8.13 20.02
C GLY A 369 4.64 -7.72 20.89
N ASN A 370 5.17 -8.64 21.71
CA ASN A 370 6.34 -8.39 22.54
C ASN A 370 7.64 -8.35 21.69
N ARG A 371 8.68 -7.72 22.25
CA ARG A 371 10.01 -7.58 21.64
C ARG A 371 11.07 -8.19 22.54
N GLU A 372 12.12 -8.73 21.94
CA GLU A 372 13.27 -9.25 22.68
C GLU A 372 14.57 -8.96 21.92
N VAL A 373 15.69 -8.87 22.66
CA VAL A 373 17.04 -8.87 22.08
C VAL A 373 17.63 -10.26 22.30
N VAL A 374 17.80 -11.00 21.21
CA VAL A 374 18.32 -12.37 21.25
C VAL A 374 19.59 -12.52 20.40
N PRO A 375 20.51 -13.43 20.75
CA PRO A 375 21.62 -13.80 19.88
C PRO A 375 21.12 -14.55 18.63
N SER A 376 21.86 -14.48 17.53
CA SER A 376 21.55 -15.16 16.27
C SER A 376 21.51 -16.69 16.40
N THR A 377 22.12 -17.26 17.43
CA THR A 377 22.02 -18.69 17.77
C THR A 377 20.61 -19.11 18.20
N ARG A 378 19.77 -18.17 18.63
CA ARG A 378 18.35 -18.38 18.97
C ARG A 378 17.41 -18.03 17.82
N LEU A 379 17.96 -17.82 16.63
CA LEU A 379 17.19 -17.51 15.43
C LEU A 379 17.36 -18.61 14.38
N ALA A 380 16.29 -18.86 13.64
CA ALA A 380 16.31 -19.78 12.51
C ALA A 380 15.54 -19.20 11.33
N ALA A 381 15.89 -19.66 10.13
CA ALA A 381 15.12 -19.34 8.94
C ALA A 381 13.69 -19.90 9.10
N MET A 382 12.68 -19.11 8.72
CA MET A 382 11.29 -19.53 8.80
C MET A 382 10.94 -20.43 7.59
N PRO A 383 10.54 -21.70 7.81
CA PRO A 383 10.03 -22.54 6.74
C PRO A 383 8.82 -21.90 6.05
N PRO A 384 8.66 -22.02 4.72
CA PRO A 384 7.52 -21.45 4.01
C PRO A 384 6.15 -21.89 4.57
N ALA A 385 6.06 -23.12 5.11
CA ALA A 385 4.86 -23.67 5.73
C ALA A 385 4.36 -22.86 6.93
N PHE A 386 5.25 -22.19 7.67
CA PHE A 386 4.89 -21.40 8.86
C PHE A 386 4.90 -19.90 8.62
N SER A 387 5.17 -19.49 7.38
CA SER A 387 5.27 -18.07 7.04
C SER A 387 3.98 -17.30 7.29
N THR A 388 4.08 -15.97 7.27
CA THR A 388 2.90 -15.09 7.18
C THR A 388 2.05 -15.37 5.95
N ARG A 389 2.54 -16.24 5.03
CA ARG A 389 1.74 -16.77 3.94
C ARG A 389 0.60 -17.67 4.41
N THR A 390 0.91 -18.56 5.34
CA THR A 390 -0.01 -19.62 5.77
C THR A 390 -1.01 -19.09 6.79
N LEU A 391 -0.54 -18.28 7.73
CA LEU A 391 -1.36 -17.60 8.73
C LEU A 391 -0.84 -16.18 8.87
N PRO A 392 -1.67 -15.13 8.75
CA PRO A 392 -1.25 -13.76 9.00
C PRO A 392 -0.60 -13.56 10.38
N ALA A 393 0.10 -12.44 10.57
CA ALA A 393 0.58 -12.07 11.90
C ALA A 393 -0.63 -11.84 12.81
N GLN A 394 -0.62 -12.49 13.98
CA GLN A 394 -1.79 -12.53 14.85
C GLN A 394 -1.86 -11.37 15.86
N ALA A 395 -0.76 -10.66 16.11
CA ALA A 395 -0.77 -9.48 16.97
C ALA A 395 -1.12 -8.21 16.18
N THR A 396 -2.14 -7.48 16.64
CA THR A 396 -2.45 -6.14 16.13
C THR A 396 -2.25 -5.10 17.23
N GLU A 397 -1.56 -4.02 16.89
CA GLU A 397 -1.30 -2.89 17.80
C GLU A 397 -2.51 -1.95 17.87
N TYR A 398 -2.84 -1.48 19.08
CA TYR A 398 -3.91 -0.54 19.37
C TYR A 398 -3.48 0.45 20.45
N THR A 399 -4.28 1.51 20.62
CA THR A 399 -4.18 2.45 21.74
C THR A 399 -5.58 2.79 22.26
N PHE A 400 -5.68 3.32 23.47
CA PHE A 400 -6.96 3.67 24.07
C PHE A 400 -7.56 4.93 23.43
N ALA A 401 -8.88 4.92 23.24
CA ALA A 401 -9.64 6.09 22.84
C ALA A 401 -9.94 6.98 24.06
N PHE A 402 -10.03 8.29 23.82
CA PHE A 402 -10.54 9.30 24.77
C PHE A 402 -9.69 9.52 26.02
N ILE A 403 -8.48 8.97 26.10
CA ILE A 403 -7.54 9.25 27.19
C ILE A 403 -6.24 9.82 26.64
N GLN A 404 -5.64 10.73 27.39
CA GLN A 404 -4.31 11.25 27.11
C GLN A 404 -3.26 10.37 27.78
N VAL A 405 -2.23 10.01 27.02
CA VAL A 405 -1.06 9.33 27.56
C VAL A 405 -0.29 10.29 28.47
N PRO A 406 -0.03 9.95 29.75
CA PRO A 406 0.77 10.78 30.63
C PRO A 406 2.17 11.02 30.04
N GLN A 407 2.59 12.28 30.04
CA GLN A 407 3.93 12.64 29.56
C GLN A 407 5.00 12.33 30.61
N ASP A 408 4.66 12.57 31.89
CA ASP A 408 5.46 12.17 33.03
C ASP A 408 5.67 10.64 33.06
N GLU A 409 6.91 10.23 33.29
CA GLU A 409 7.32 8.83 33.17
C GLU A 409 6.77 7.97 34.30
N ASP A 410 6.78 8.48 35.53
CA ASP A 410 6.28 7.78 36.71
C ASP A 410 4.75 7.63 36.64
N ALA A 411 4.05 8.71 36.30
CA ALA A 411 2.60 8.68 36.10
C ALA A 411 2.20 7.71 34.97
N ARG A 412 2.97 7.66 33.88
CA ARG A 412 2.73 6.71 32.79
C ARG A 412 2.98 5.28 33.23
N ALA A 413 4.04 5.02 33.99
CA ALA A 413 4.35 3.70 34.53
C ALA A 413 3.24 3.19 35.45
N ASP A 414 2.71 4.03 36.34
CA ASP A 414 1.58 3.68 37.22
C ASP A 414 0.33 3.27 36.42
N VAL A 415 0.03 3.97 35.32
CA VAL A 415 -1.08 3.61 34.43
C VAL A 415 -0.81 2.30 33.71
N VAL A 416 0.41 2.10 33.19
CA VAL A 416 0.81 0.85 32.53
C VAL A 416 0.66 -0.32 33.49
N ASP A 417 1.13 -0.20 34.73
CA ASP A 417 1.02 -1.25 35.76
C ASP A 417 -0.43 -1.60 36.08
N CYS A 418 -1.31 -0.60 36.12
CA CYS A 418 -2.75 -0.82 36.28
C CYS A 418 -3.31 -1.66 35.13
N ILE A 419 -3.04 -1.25 33.88
CA ILE A 419 -3.55 -1.95 32.69
C ILE A 419 -2.95 -3.36 32.57
N VAL A 420 -1.66 -3.52 32.89
CA VAL A 420 -0.99 -4.82 32.93
C VAL A 420 -1.71 -5.76 33.90
N ARG A 421 -1.96 -5.30 35.13
CA ARG A 421 -2.67 -6.07 36.15
C ARG A 421 -4.10 -6.43 35.72
N ASP A 422 -4.79 -5.50 35.07
CA ASP A 422 -6.22 -5.58 34.84
C ASP A 422 -6.57 -6.36 33.56
N ILE A 423 -5.77 -6.23 32.48
CA ILE A 423 -6.12 -6.82 31.17
C ILE A 423 -5.02 -7.62 30.48
N GLN A 424 -3.75 -7.56 30.87
CA GLN A 424 -2.72 -8.34 30.17
C GLN A 424 -2.96 -9.85 30.36
N ASN A 425 -2.82 -10.62 29.27
CA ASN A 425 -3.09 -12.05 29.22
C ASN A 425 -4.53 -12.42 29.59
N SER A 426 -5.49 -11.55 29.24
CA SER A 426 -6.91 -11.78 29.46
C SER A 426 -7.73 -11.59 28.18
N GLN A 427 -8.91 -12.20 28.15
CA GLN A 427 -9.89 -11.97 27.10
C GLN A 427 -10.75 -10.74 27.43
N CYS A 428 -10.79 -9.79 26.51
CA CYS A 428 -11.54 -8.54 26.61
C CYS A 428 -12.51 -8.39 25.44
N LEU A 429 -13.43 -7.43 25.55
CA LEU A 429 -14.29 -6.97 24.46
C LEU A 429 -13.75 -5.64 23.94
N MET A 430 -13.49 -5.54 22.64
CA MET A 430 -12.87 -4.35 22.04
C MET A 430 -13.74 -3.76 20.94
N ASN A 431 -13.95 -2.45 20.95
CA ASN A 431 -14.58 -1.69 19.88
C ASN A 431 -13.59 -0.67 19.30
N VAL A 432 -13.48 -0.61 17.98
CA VAL A 432 -12.68 0.41 17.30
C VAL A 432 -13.49 1.70 17.20
N GLU A 433 -12.98 2.79 17.76
CA GLU A 433 -13.68 4.08 17.76
C GLU A 433 -13.28 4.93 16.56
N TYR A 434 -11.97 5.10 16.32
CA TYR A 434 -11.45 5.90 15.22
C TYR A 434 -10.03 5.48 14.83
N SER A 435 -9.64 5.85 13.62
CA SER A 435 -8.28 5.61 13.12
C SER A 435 -7.30 6.62 13.73
N GLY A 436 -6.15 6.13 14.22
CA GLY A 436 -5.02 6.98 14.62
C GLY A 436 -3.96 7.09 13.52
N ALA A 437 -2.91 7.88 13.77
CA ALA A 437 -1.79 8.06 12.84
C ALA A 437 -0.92 6.80 12.73
N THR A 438 -0.81 6.03 13.81
CA THR A 438 0.04 4.83 13.94
C THR A 438 -0.79 3.55 13.97
N CYS A 439 -1.77 3.50 14.86
CA CYS A 439 -2.68 2.38 15.08
C CYS A 439 -4.11 2.88 15.38
N PRO A 440 -5.14 2.02 15.33
CA PRO A 440 -6.50 2.42 15.70
C PRO A 440 -6.65 2.73 17.19
N HIS A 441 -7.51 3.68 17.53
CA HIS A 441 -7.93 3.98 18.90
C HIS A 441 -9.20 3.19 19.23
N VAL A 442 -9.23 2.58 20.41
CA VAL A 442 -10.27 1.63 20.78
C VAL A 442 -10.76 1.85 22.22
N THR A 443 -12.00 1.47 22.48
CA THR A 443 -12.48 1.23 23.85
C THR A 443 -12.39 -0.26 24.15
N ILE A 444 -11.87 -0.62 25.32
CA ILE A 444 -11.83 -1.99 25.82
C ILE A 444 -12.77 -2.11 27.01
N GLN A 445 -13.50 -3.22 27.05
CA GLN A 445 -14.35 -3.65 28.15
C GLN A 445 -13.84 -4.96 28.75
N PHE A 446 -13.94 -5.09 30.07
CA PHE A 446 -13.71 -6.36 30.75
C PHE A 446 -14.68 -7.44 30.24
N GLY A 447 -14.21 -8.68 30.10
CA GLY A 447 -15.02 -9.77 29.55
C GLY A 447 -16.24 -10.14 30.40
N ASP A 448 -16.17 -9.93 31.71
CA ASP A 448 -17.18 -10.29 32.70
C ASP A 448 -18.10 -9.11 33.06
N THR A 449 -17.56 -8.01 33.57
CA THR A 449 -18.37 -6.85 34.02
C THR A 449 -18.82 -5.97 32.87
N LYS A 450 -18.10 -6.02 31.74
CA LYS A 450 -18.26 -5.12 30.58
C LYS A 450 -17.99 -3.65 30.90
N ASP A 451 -17.34 -3.36 32.03
CA ASP A 451 -16.93 -1.99 32.34
C ASP A 451 -15.81 -1.55 31.40
N ASP A 452 -15.86 -0.27 30.99
CA ASP A 452 -14.86 0.33 30.12
C ASP A 452 -13.57 0.61 30.90
N VAL A 453 -12.48 -0.03 30.45
CA VAL A 453 -11.16 0.03 31.09
C VAL A 453 -10.57 1.44 31.01
N GLY A 454 -10.66 2.10 29.86
CA GLY A 454 -10.14 3.45 29.68
C GLY A 454 -10.91 4.47 30.53
N LEU A 455 -12.23 4.30 30.62
CA LEU A 455 -13.06 5.10 31.52
C LEU A 455 -12.75 4.85 33.00
N GLY A 456 -12.40 3.61 33.36
CA GLY A 456 -11.94 3.25 34.71
C GLY A 456 -10.71 4.06 35.13
N LEU A 457 -9.71 4.15 34.25
CA LEU A 457 -8.50 4.96 34.50
C LEU A 457 -8.83 6.45 34.74
N VAL A 458 -9.80 6.99 34.00
CA VAL A 458 -10.29 8.37 34.20
C VAL A 458 -11.00 8.52 35.54
N LYS A 459 -11.86 7.56 35.92
CA LYS A 459 -12.57 7.56 37.21
C LYS A 459 -11.62 7.50 38.41
N GLU A 460 -10.52 6.79 38.28
CA GLU A 460 -9.47 6.74 39.30
C GLU A 460 -8.56 7.98 39.28
N GLY A 461 -8.72 8.89 38.30
CA GLY A 461 -7.88 10.08 38.17
C GLY A 461 -6.43 9.77 37.80
N LEU A 462 -6.19 8.64 37.12
CA LEU A 462 -4.85 8.25 36.66
C LEU A 462 -4.48 8.91 35.33
N VAL A 463 -5.48 9.22 34.50
CA VAL A 463 -5.31 9.85 33.18
C VAL A 463 -6.29 11.00 32.96
N MET A 464 -5.94 11.90 32.04
CA MET A 464 -6.83 12.94 31.56
C MET A 464 -7.59 12.48 30.31
N VAL A 465 -8.74 13.12 30.05
CA VAL A 465 -9.58 12.85 28.88
C VAL A 465 -9.00 13.53 27.64
N ASP A 466 -8.87 12.78 26.54
CA ASP A 466 -8.61 13.32 25.21
C ASP A 466 -9.92 13.69 24.52
N VAL A 467 -10.20 15.00 24.44
CA VAL A 467 -11.48 15.53 23.97
C VAL A 467 -11.57 15.44 22.45
N ARG A 468 -12.59 14.71 21.98
CA ARG A 468 -12.94 14.58 20.56
C ARG A 468 -14.02 15.60 20.18
N LYS A 469 -13.97 16.10 18.95
CA LYS A 469 -14.92 17.10 18.42
C LYS A 469 -16.00 16.49 17.54
N GLU A 470 -15.79 15.24 17.14
CA GLU A 470 -16.71 14.47 16.34
C GLU A 470 -18.03 14.29 17.10
N LYS A 471 -19.14 14.72 16.49
CA LYS A 471 -20.42 14.79 17.20
C LYS A 471 -20.99 13.44 17.61
N HIS A 472 -20.74 12.40 16.81
CA HIS A 472 -21.13 11.03 17.11
C HIS A 472 -20.46 10.47 18.38
N LEU A 473 -19.31 11.04 18.79
CA LEU A 473 -18.57 10.66 19.99
C LEU A 473 -18.93 11.52 21.22
N GLN A 474 -19.73 12.59 21.08
CA GLN A 474 -19.94 13.55 22.17
C GLN A 474 -20.62 12.95 23.39
N LYS A 475 -21.48 11.94 23.21
CA LYS A 475 -22.06 11.19 24.34
C LYS A 475 -20.94 10.52 25.17
N MET A 476 -20.02 9.82 24.51
CA MET A 476 -18.85 9.19 25.15
C MET A 476 -17.93 10.23 25.78
N VAL A 477 -17.59 11.30 25.05
CA VAL A 477 -16.72 12.36 25.57
C VAL A 477 -17.33 13.01 26.82
N THR A 478 -18.65 13.23 26.83
CA THR A 478 -19.36 13.78 28.00
C THR A 478 -19.28 12.83 29.19
N GLU A 479 -19.44 11.52 28.97
CA GLU A 479 -19.31 10.51 30.04
C GLU A 479 -17.88 10.48 30.63
N TYR A 480 -16.87 10.53 29.77
CA TYR A 480 -15.46 10.62 30.18
C TYR A 480 -15.18 11.90 30.96
N LEU A 481 -15.66 13.06 30.48
CA LEU A 481 -15.49 14.34 31.15
C LEU A 481 -16.20 14.39 32.52
N ASN A 482 -17.42 13.86 32.62
CA ASN A 482 -18.14 13.77 33.90
C ASN A 482 -17.39 12.89 34.91
N SER A 483 -16.78 11.80 34.44
CA SER A 483 -15.95 10.93 35.27
C SER A 483 -14.67 11.64 35.73
N GLN A 484 -14.04 12.41 34.84
CA GLN A 484 -12.88 13.23 35.19
C GLN A 484 -13.23 14.30 36.22
N GLU A 485 -14.36 15.00 36.08
CA GLU A 485 -14.82 15.99 37.07
C GLU A 485 -15.08 15.36 38.44
N SER A 486 -15.58 14.12 38.47
CA SER A 486 -15.78 13.36 39.70
C SER A 486 -14.45 13.01 40.37
N ALA A 487 -13.48 12.49 39.61
CA ALA A 487 -12.14 12.18 40.10
C ALA A 487 -11.41 13.45 40.62
N LYS A 488 -11.57 14.55 39.91
CA LYS A 488 -11.05 15.88 40.26
C LYS A 488 -11.65 16.40 41.56
N SER A 489 -12.97 16.34 41.70
CA SER A 489 -13.68 16.76 42.92
C SER A 489 -13.29 15.93 44.14
N ALA A 490 -13.02 14.64 43.93
CA ALA A 490 -12.54 13.71 44.95
C ALA A 490 -11.02 13.79 45.21
N ARG A 491 -10.29 14.64 44.47
CA ARG A 491 -8.83 14.80 44.56
C ARG A 491 -8.06 13.49 44.40
N LEU A 492 -8.50 12.64 43.47
CA LEU A 492 -7.87 11.34 43.20
C LEU A 492 -6.60 11.51 42.36
N ASN A 493 -5.55 10.76 42.70
CA ASN A 493 -4.32 10.63 41.91
C ASN A 493 -3.75 11.95 41.37
N ILE A 494 -3.78 12.19 40.05
CA ILE A 494 -3.19 13.40 39.45
C ILE A 494 -3.83 14.69 40.00
N TRP A 495 -5.05 14.60 40.55
CA TRP A 495 -5.79 15.73 41.12
C TRP A 495 -5.51 15.99 42.60
N ARG A 496 -4.61 15.24 43.25
CA ARG A 496 -4.36 15.33 44.70
C ARG A 496 -3.84 16.69 45.17
N TYR A 497 -3.17 17.43 44.28
CA TYR A 497 -2.55 18.73 44.58
C TYR A 497 -3.33 19.94 44.02
N GLY A 498 -4.47 19.72 43.35
CA GLY A 498 -5.31 20.79 42.79
C GLY A 498 -5.47 20.70 41.27
N ASP A 499 -6.13 21.72 40.70
CA ASP A 499 -6.36 21.82 39.25
C ASP A 499 -5.06 22.14 38.52
N PHE A 500 -4.66 21.32 37.55
CA PHE A 500 -3.74 21.76 36.51
C PHE A 500 -4.41 22.90 35.72
N ARG A 501 -3.96 24.14 35.94
CA ARG A 501 -4.27 25.21 34.99
C ARG A 501 -3.28 25.10 33.83
N ALA A 502 -3.63 25.62 32.66
CA ALA A 502 -2.74 25.61 31.48
C ALA A 502 -1.38 26.29 31.75
N ASP A 503 -1.30 27.03 32.85
CA ASP A 503 -0.18 27.73 33.46
C ASP A 503 0.83 26.76 34.12
N ASP A 504 0.39 25.56 34.55
CA ASP A 504 1.20 24.56 35.27
C ASP A 504 1.74 23.44 34.35
N ALA A 505 1.37 23.44 33.06
CA ALA A 505 1.72 22.38 32.11
C ALA A 505 3.24 22.22 31.87
N ASP A 506 4.00 23.30 32.06
CA ASP A 506 5.47 23.30 31.99
C ASP A 506 6.13 22.64 33.21
N GLU A 507 5.47 22.64 34.38
CA GLU A 507 6.03 22.11 35.63
C GLU A 507 5.82 20.59 35.77
N PHE A 508 4.82 20.04 35.07
CA PHE A 508 4.46 18.61 35.09
C PHE A 508 4.65 17.89 33.74
N GLY A 509 5.36 18.51 32.79
CA GLY A 509 5.80 17.85 31.55
C GLY A 509 4.73 17.61 30.49
N TYR A 510 3.52 18.16 30.63
CA TYR A 510 2.40 17.92 29.71
C TYR A 510 2.43 18.76 28.42
N SER A 511 3.38 19.68 28.28
CA SER A 511 3.66 20.37 27.02
C SER A 511 5.15 20.38 26.67
N ARG A 512 5.55 19.57 25.69
CA ARG A 512 6.61 19.92 24.72
C ARG A 512 6.49 19.18 23.41
#